data_AF-A0A3D5DWA8-F1
#
_entry.id   AF-A0A3D5DWA8-F1
#
_cell.length_a   1.000
_cell.length_b   1.000
_cell.length_c   1.000
_cell.angle_alpha   90.00
_cell.angle_beta   90.00
_cell.angle_gamma   90.00
#
_symmetry.space_group_name_H-M   'P 1'
#
loop_
_entity.id
_entity.type
_entity.pdbx_description
1 polymer ?
#
loop_
_entity_poly.entity_id
_entity_poly.type
_entity_poly.pdbx_seq_one_letter_code
_entity_poly.pdbx_strand_id
1 'polypeptide(L)' 'MRTLADVEALTTDYVDWYNNYRLHSLLGNATPEGFEHAYYAHEPGSPAGAAANEKMA' A
#
# COMPACT_ATOMS: atom_id res chain seq x y z
N MET A 1 10.31 -6.54 23.95
CA MET A 1 9.23 -6.52 22.96
C MET A 1 8.45 -7.81 23.05
N ARG A 2 7.25 -7.75 23.63
CA ARG A 2 6.35 -8.92 23.79
C ARG A 2 4.90 -8.51 24.12
N THR A 3 4.53 -7.25 23.91
CA THR A 3 3.15 -6.77 24.07
C THR A 3 2.42 -6.78 22.73
N LEU A 4 1.08 -6.69 22.76
CA LEU A 4 0.29 -6.52 21.54
C LEU A 4 0.67 -5.23 20.79
N ALA A 5 0.86 -4.13 21.53
CA ALA A 5 1.26 -2.84 20.96
C ALA A 5 2.61 -2.91 20.20
N ASP A 6 3.56 -3.71 20.69
CA ASP A 6 4.83 -3.91 19.99
C ASP A 6 4.63 -4.58 18.62
N VAL A 7 3.72 -5.55 18.53
CA VAL A 7 3.43 -6.28 17.28
C VAL A 7 2.71 -5.37 16.28
N GLU A 8 1.76 -4.56 16.77
CA GLU A 8 1.04 -3.59 15.94
C GLU A 8 1.98 -2.54 15.37
N ALA A 9 2.90 -2.01 16.20
CA ALA A 9 3.92 -1.07 15.76
C ALA A 9 4.84 -1.69 14.69
N LEU A 10 5.42 -2.87 14.97
CA LEU A 10 6.31 -3.55 14.03
C LEU A 10 5.61 -3.92 12.72
N THR A 11 4.33 -4.28 12.77
CA THR A 11 3.55 -4.61 11.58
C THR A 11 3.25 -3.35 10.78
N THR A 12 2.91 -2.25 11.45
CA THR A 12 2.67 -0.96 10.79
C THR A 12 3.94 -0.46 10.10
N ASP A 13 5.08 -0.52 10.80
CA ASP A 13 6.39 -0.14 10.26
C ASP A 13 6.77 -1.02 9.06
N TYR A 14 6.50 -2.33 9.13
CA TYR A 14 6.76 -3.23 8.02
C TYR A 14 5.91 -2.91 6.79
N VAL A 15 4.62 -2.65 6.98
CA VAL A 15 3.69 -2.28 5.89
C VAL A 15 4.12 -0.97 5.25
N ASP A 16 4.48 0.04 6.05
CA ASP A 16 4.98 1.32 5.55
C ASP A 16 6.27 1.13 4.72
N TRP A 17 7.26 0.41 5.26
CA TRP A 17 8.48 0.09 4.52
C TRP A 17 8.19 -0.63 3.20
N TYR A 18 7.35 -1.66 3.22
CA TYR A 18 7.03 -2.46 2.04
C TYR A 18 6.37 -1.62 0.94
N ASN A 19 5.40 -0.78 1.31
CA ASN A 19 4.62 0.01 0.34
C ASN A 19 5.37 1.24 -0.16
N ASN A 20 6.08 1.96 0.72
CA ASN A 20 6.61 3.29 0.44
C ASN A 20 8.11 3.35 0.16
N TYR A 21 8.90 2.37 0.61
CA TYR A 21 10.37 2.47 0.56
C TYR A 21 11.05 1.29 -0.14
N ARG A 22 10.41 0.12 -0.17
CA ARG A 22 10.97 -1.07 -0.83
C ARG A 22 10.87 -0.95 -2.35
N LEU A 23 12.02 -0.87 -3.02
CA LEU A 23 12.09 -0.98 -4.47
C LEU A 23 11.90 -2.44 -4.91
N HIS A 24 11.01 -2.66 -5.88
CA HIS A 24 10.69 -4.00 -6.38
C HIS A 24 11.13 -4.18 -7.84
N SER A 25 12.05 -5.10 -8.11
CA SER A 25 12.59 -5.33 -9.45
C SER A 25 11.54 -5.71 -10.50
N LEU A 26 10.55 -6.52 -10.11
CA LEU A 26 9.40 -6.86 -10.95
C LEU A 26 8.55 -5.63 -11.34
N LEU A 27 8.50 -4.60 -10.48
CA LEU A 27 7.82 -3.33 -10.75
C LEU A 27 8.74 -2.31 -11.43
N GLY A 28 9.83 -2.76 -12.07
CA GLY A 28 10.80 -1.85 -12.70
C GLY A 28 11.64 -1.04 -11.70
N ASN A 29 11.84 -1.57 -10.48
CA ASN A 29 12.46 -0.86 -9.36
C ASN A 29 11.65 0.35 -8.86
N ALA A 30 10.33 0.36 -9.07
CA ALA A 30 9.42 1.25 -8.36
C ALA A 30 9.02 0.65 -6.99
N THR A 31 8.51 1.52 -6.10
CA THR A 31 7.80 1.08 -4.89
C THR A 31 6.39 0.59 -5.26
N PRO A 32 5.77 -0.31 -4.48
CA PRO A 32 4.39 -0.73 -4.71
C PRO A 32 3.41 0.44 -4.80
N GLU A 33 3.48 1.39 -3.86
CA GLU A 33 2.60 2.57 -3.88
C GLU A 33 2.82 3.44 -5.12
N GLY A 34 4.09 3.66 -5.51
CA GLY A 34 4.42 4.43 -6.71
C GLY A 34 3.92 3.77 -8.00
N PHE A 35 3.90 2.44 -8.03
CA PHE A 35 3.37 1.69 -9.17
C PHE A 35 1.84 1.82 -9.28
N GLU A 36 1.11 1.65 -8.17
CA GLU A 36 -0.35 1.85 -8.12
C GLU A 36 -0.74 3.29 -8.51
N HIS A 37 -0.02 4.30 -7.98
CA HIS A 37 -0.23 5.69 -8.38
C HIS A 37 -0.07 5.92 -9.88
N ALA A 38 0.99 5.36 -10.50
CA ALA A 38 1.20 5.49 -11.94
C ALA A 38 0.10 4.78 -12.74
N TYR A 39 -0.36 3.62 -12.26
CA TYR A 39 -1.45 2.86 -12.86
C TYR A 39 -2.77 3.65 -12.84
N TYR A 40 -3.20 4.14 -11.67
CA TYR A 40 -4.47 4.88 -11.54
C TYR A 40 -4.43 6.27 -12.18
N ALA A 41 -3.26 6.90 -12.32
CA ALA A 41 -3.14 8.13 -13.09
C ALA A 41 -3.45 7.94 -14.59
N HIS A 42 -3.32 6.70 -15.09
CA HIS A 42 -3.56 6.35 -16.48
C HIS A 42 -4.97 5.79 -16.73
N GLU A 43 -5.65 5.23 -15.73
CA GLU A 43 -7.03 4.78 -15.86
C GLU A 43 -8.05 5.93 -15.66
N PRO A 44 -8.83 6.31 -16.68
CA PRO A 44 -9.86 7.32 -16.53
C PRO A 44 -11.03 6.73 -15.72
N GLY A 45 -11.00 6.90 -14.40
CA GLY A 45 -12.17 6.70 -13.54
C GLY A 45 -12.10 5.53 -12.55
N SER A 46 -10.92 4.98 -12.23
CA SER A 46 -10.84 4.09 -11.06
C SER A 46 -10.95 4.94 -9.78
N PRO A 47 -11.94 4.70 -8.91
CA PRO A 47 -12.14 5.52 -7.72
C PRO A 47 -10.98 5.27 -6.76
N ALA A 48 -10.09 6.25 -6.64
CA ALA A 48 -8.93 6.24 -5.76
C ALA A 48 -9.30 5.74 -4.36
N GLY A 49 -8.99 4.48 -4.05
CA GLY A 49 -8.99 3.84 -2.72
C GLY A 49 -10.30 3.81 -1.90
N ALA A 50 -11.26 4.70 -2.14
CA ALA A 50 -12.46 4.86 -1.32
C ALA A 50 -13.52 3.78 -1.58
N ALA A 51 -13.53 3.18 -2.78
CA ALA A 51 -14.55 2.21 -3.18
C ALA A 51 -14.33 0.80 -2.64
N ALA A 52 -13.16 0.48 -2.05
CA ALA A 52 -12.88 -0.87 -1.55
C ALA A 52 -13.60 -1.20 -0.23
N ASN A 53 -14.15 -0.20 0.47
CA ASN A 53 -14.63 -0.35 1.84
C ASN A 53 -16.16 -0.19 2.01
N GLU A 54 -16.89 0.13 0.94
CA GLU A 54 -18.36 0.16 1.01
C GLU A 54 -18.89 -1.26 0.89
N LYS A 55 -19.02 -1.93 2.04
CA LYS A 55 -19.92 -3.09 2.12
C LYS A 55 -21.31 -2.63 1.73
N MET A 56 -21.75 -3.04 0.53
CA MET A 56 -23.16 -3.00 0.13
C MET A 56 -24.00 -3.64 1.23
N ALA A 57 -24.80 -2.81 1.90
CA ALA A 57 -25.84 -3.21 2.83
C ALA A 57 -27.11 -3.64 2.08
#